data_AF-A0A146KQA1-F1
#
_entry.id   AF-A0A146KQA1-F1
#
_cell.length_a   1.000
_cell.length_b   1.000
_cell.length_c   1.000
_cell.angle_alpha   90.00
_cell.angle_beta   90.00
_cell.angle_gamma   90.00
#
_symmetry.space_group_name_H-M   'P 1'
#
loop_
_entity.id
_entity.type
_entity.pdbx_description
1 polymer ?
#
loop_
_entity_poly.entity_id
_entity_poly.type
_entity_poly.pdbx_seq_one_letter_code
_entity_poly.pdbx_strand_id
1 'polypeptide(L)'
;TIVSTRHYRAPEVILELGWSHPCDVWSIGCIMFELYLGLTLFQTHDNREHLAMMERILGTIPYKMARRTKTKYFYHGKLDWDEKSSAGRYVRENCKPLTVNLLCFQRYMIADD
;
A
#
# COMPACT_ATOMS: atom_id res chain seq x y z
N THR A 1 -12.60 -13.94 5.19
CA THR A 1 -11.56 -14.66 4.43
C THR A 1 -10.56 -13.67 3.91
N ILE A 2 -9.26 -13.91 4.12
CA ILE A 2 -8.19 -13.09 3.54
C ILE A 2 -7.88 -13.65 2.16
N VAL A 3 -7.81 -12.78 1.14
CA VAL A 3 -7.47 -13.13 -0.24
C VAL A 3 -6.10 -12.57 -0.63
N SER A 4 -5.53 -13.11 -1.70
CA SER A 4 -4.22 -12.75 -2.27
C SER A 4 -3.01 -13.05 -1.37
N THR A 5 -1.85 -13.24 -2.00
CA THR A 5 -0.54 -13.28 -1.35
C THR A 5 -0.20 -11.89 -0.81
N ARG A 6 0.47 -11.82 0.36
CA ARG A 6 0.69 -10.57 1.10
C ARG A 6 1.27 -9.45 0.23
N HIS A 7 2.31 -9.72 -0.56
CA HIS A 7 3.01 -8.70 -1.35
C HIS A 7 2.17 -8.07 -2.48
N TYR A 8 1.07 -8.73 -2.86
CA TYR A 8 0.17 -8.28 -3.95
C TYR A 8 -1.19 -7.85 -3.39
N ARG A 9 -1.33 -7.76 -2.07
CA ARG A 9 -2.63 -7.49 -1.43
C ARG A 9 -2.98 -6.01 -1.49
N ALA A 10 -4.17 -5.71 -2.02
CA ALA A 10 -4.70 -4.36 -2.14
C ALA A 10 -5.03 -3.73 -0.76
N PRO A 11 -4.95 -2.40 -0.62
CA PRO A 11 -5.20 -1.70 0.64
C PRO A 11 -6.61 -1.95 1.19
N GLU A 12 -7.66 -2.01 0.35
CA GLU A 12 -9.03 -2.29 0.77
C GLU A 12 -9.21 -3.67 1.39
N VAL A 13 -8.38 -4.65 1.00
CA VAL A 13 -8.35 -5.98 1.60
C VAL A 13 -7.69 -5.92 2.97
N ILE A 14 -6.57 -5.19 3.11
CA ILE A 14 -5.86 -5.00 4.40
C ILE A 14 -6.74 -4.23 5.40
N LEU A 15 -7.54 -3.29 4.90
CA LEU A 15 -8.44 -2.44 5.67
C LEU A 15 -9.84 -3.04 5.87
N GLU A 16 -10.09 -4.25 5.38
CA GLU A 16 -11.37 -4.95 5.54
C GLU A 16 -12.59 -4.13 5.04
N LEU A 17 -12.41 -3.36 3.97
CA LEU A 17 -13.45 -2.46 3.42
C LEU A 17 -14.43 -3.14 2.46
N GLY A 18 -14.27 -4.45 2.26
CA GLY A 18 -14.84 -5.18 1.14
C GLY A 18 -13.93 -5.10 -0.08
N TRP A 19 -13.98 -6.13 -0.93
CA TRP A 19 -13.17 -6.23 -2.13
C TRP A 19 -14.01 -6.76 -3.29
N SER A 20 -13.58 -6.44 -4.49
CA SER A 20 -14.17 -6.87 -5.77
C SER A 20 -13.06 -6.85 -6.82
N HIS A 21 -13.41 -6.84 -8.10
CA HIS A 21 -12.47 -6.83 -9.24
C HIS A 21 -11.28 -5.83 -9.14
N PRO A 22 -11.38 -4.63 -8.53
CA PRO A 22 -10.24 -3.71 -8.42
C PRO A 22 -9.03 -4.29 -7.66
N CYS A 23 -9.21 -5.25 -6.74
CA CYS A 23 -8.08 -5.83 -6.02
C CYS A 23 -7.15 -6.66 -6.92
N ASP A 24 -7.69 -7.19 -8.03
CA ASP A 24 -6.90 -7.92 -9.03
C ASP A 24 -6.03 -6.96 -9.84
N VAL A 25 -6.55 -5.77 -10.17
CA VAL A 25 -5.78 -4.71 -10.86
C VAL A 25 -4.60 -4.24 -10.01
N TRP A 26 -4.80 -4.06 -8.71
CA TRP A 26 -3.70 -3.78 -7.77
C TRP A 26 -2.63 -4.87 -7.81
N SER A 27 -3.07 -6.14 -7.73
CA SER A 27 -2.16 -7.29 -7.76
C SER A 27 -1.33 -7.33 -9.04
N ILE A 28 -1.98 -7.09 -10.19
CA ILE A 28 -1.31 -7.01 -11.51
C ILE A 28 -0.28 -5.88 -11.53
N GLY A 29 -0.60 -4.71 -10.96
CA GLY A 29 0.34 -3.59 -10.91
C GLY A 29 1.62 -3.92 -10.12
N CYS A 30 1.47 -4.59 -8.97
CA CYS A 30 2.62 -5.08 -8.21
C CYS A 30 3.45 -6.11 -8.99
N ILE A 31 2.80 -7.06 -9.67
CA ILE A 31 3.48 -8.07 -10.50
C ILE A 31 4.24 -7.41 -11.66
N MET A 32 3.63 -6.44 -12.34
CA MET A 32 4.30 -5.71 -13.43
C MET A 32 5.56 -4.98 -12.96
N PHE A 33 5.50 -4.34 -11.79
CA PHE A 33 6.68 -3.73 -11.18
C PHE A 33 7.78 -4.76 -10.90
N GLU A 34 7.40 -5.92 -10.34
CA GLU A 34 8.34 -6.99 -10.02
C GLU A 34 8.97 -7.61 -11.26
N LEU A 35 8.20 -7.81 -12.32
CA LEU A 35 8.73 -8.29 -13.61
C LEU A 35 9.71 -7.29 -14.24
N TYR A 36 9.50 -5.99 -14.03
CA TYR A 36 10.36 -4.95 -14.60
C TYR A 36 11.69 -4.80 -13.84
N LEU A 37 11.66 -4.87 -12.49
CA LEU A 37 12.83 -4.61 -11.64
C LEU A 37 13.46 -5.88 -11.03
N GLY A 38 12.78 -7.02 -11.11
CA GLY A 38 13.21 -8.27 -10.49
C GLY A 38 13.06 -8.29 -8.96
N LEU A 39 12.30 -7.35 -8.38
CA LEU A 39 12.11 -7.22 -6.93
C LEU A 39 10.67 -6.85 -6.58
N THR A 40 10.16 -7.37 -5.46
CA THR A 40 8.78 -7.15 -5.02
C THR A 40 8.54 -5.69 -4.63
N LEU A 41 7.43 -5.10 -5.06
CA LEU A 41 7.09 -3.70 -4.73
C LEU A 41 6.90 -3.47 -3.22
N PHE A 42 6.24 -4.40 -2.54
CA PHE A 42 5.95 -4.33 -1.10
C PHE A 42 6.46 -5.56 -0.36
N GLN A 43 7.72 -5.51 0.07
CA GLN A 43 8.37 -6.60 0.79
C GLN A 43 8.13 -6.50 2.30
N THR A 44 6.99 -7.00 2.77
CA THR A 44 6.56 -6.83 4.16
C THR A 44 5.93 -8.09 4.73
N HIS A 45 5.95 -8.22 6.05
CA HIS A 45 5.29 -9.30 6.78
C HIS A 45 4.18 -8.81 7.73
N ASP A 46 4.00 -7.50 7.89
CA ASP A 46 3.02 -6.88 8.77
C ASP A 46 2.05 -5.96 8.02
N ASN A 47 0.81 -5.83 8.50
CA ASN A 47 -0.20 -5.00 7.83
C ASN A 47 0.06 -3.50 8.00
N ARG A 48 0.50 -3.03 9.17
CA ARG A 48 0.80 -1.60 9.38
C ARG A 48 2.03 -1.20 8.58
N GLU A 49 3.05 -2.05 8.58
CA GLU A 49 4.24 -1.86 7.75
C GLU A 49 3.88 -1.79 6.26
N HIS A 50 3.02 -2.69 5.78
CA HIS A 50 2.55 -2.66 4.40
C HIS A 50 1.87 -1.33 4.05
N LEU A 51 0.98 -0.83 4.91
CA LEU A 51 0.32 0.46 4.71
C LEU A 51 1.32 1.62 4.75
N ALA A 52 2.33 1.57 5.62
CA ALA A 52 3.38 2.58 5.68
C ALA A 52 4.24 2.60 4.41
N MET A 53 4.56 1.43 3.84
CA MET A 53 5.22 1.34 2.54
C MET A 53 4.35 1.94 1.42
N MET A 54 3.04 1.65 1.42
CA MET A 54 2.11 2.25 0.47
C MET A 54 2.10 3.77 0.59
N GLU A 55 2.00 4.32 1.81
CA GLU A 55 2.01 5.77 2.02
C GLU A 55 3.32 6.42 1.55
N ARG A 56 4.43 5.72 1.74
CA ARG A 56 5.75 6.20 1.33
C ARG A 56 5.95 6.19 -0.19
N ILE A 57 5.41 5.18 -0.87
CA ILE A 57 5.62 4.95 -2.30
C ILE A 57 4.58 5.71 -3.16
N LEU A 58 3.31 5.67 -2.75
CA LEU A 58 2.16 6.16 -3.53
C LEU A 58 1.59 7.48 -3.00
N GLY A 59 1.89 7.85 -1.75
CA GLY A 59 1.29 8.98 -1.05
C GLY A 59 0.23 8.55 -0.03
N THR A 60 -0.27 9.51 0.75
CA THR A 60 -1.12 9.23 1.92
C THR A 60 -2.39 8.48 1.57
N ILE A 61 -2.80 7.54 2.42
CA ILE A 61 -4.02 6.77 2.23
C ILE A 61 -5.23 7.72 2.28
N PRO A 62 -6.18 7.61 1.34
CA PRO A 62 -7.36 8.48 1.32
C PRO A 62 -8.12 8.46 2.64
N TYR A 63 -8.42 9.66 3.18
CA TYR A 63 -9.14 9.80 4.45
C TYR A 63 -10.48 9.04 4.48
N LYS A 64 -11.17 8.96 3.34
CA LYS A 64 -12.41 8.17 3.19
C LYS A 64 -12.20 6.69 3.55
N MET A 65 -11.07 6.09 3.17
CA MET A 65 -10.73 4.70 3.50
C MET A 65 -10.35 4.57 4.98
N ALA A 66 -9.47 5.46 5.46
CA ALA A 66 -9.04 5.51 6.86
C ALA A 66 -10.21 5.68 7.86
N ARG A 67 -11.27 6.40 7.46
CA ARG A 67 -12.47 6.58 8.29
C ARG A 67 -13.43 5.40 8.26
N ARG A 68 -13.48 4.65 7.15
CA ARG A 68 -14.42 3.53 6.96
C ARG A 68 -13.91 2.21 7.53
N THR A 69 -12.59 2.06 7.67
CA THR A 69 -11.99 0.82 8.17
C THR A 69 -12.36 0.56 9.62
N LYS A 70 -12.52 -0.72 9.98
CA LYS A 70 -12.68 -1.17 11.38
C LYS A 70 -11.34 -1.49 12.05
N THR A 71 -10.24 -1.46 11.29
CA THR A 71 -8.90 -1.78 11.78
C THR A 71 -8.34 -0.66 12.66
N LYS A 72 -7.54 -1.03 13.67
CA LYS A 72 -6.88 -0.09 14.60
C LYS A 72 -5.55 0.43 14.04
N TYR A 73 -5.50 0.72 12.74
CA TYR A 73 -4.27 1.18 12.06
C TYR A 73 -4.19 2.69 11.93
N PHE A 74 -5.32 3.40 12.09
CA PHE A 74 -5.37 4.85 11.94
C PHE A 74 -5.77 5.53 13.25
N TYR A 75 -5.17 6.69 13.51
CA TYR A 75 -5.53 7.60 14.58
C TYR A 75 -5.71 9.01 14.00
N HIS A 76 -6.87 9.64 14.24
CA HIS A 76 -7.27 10.92 13.62
C HIS A 76 -7.10 10.98 12.09
N GLY A 77 -7.38 9.86 11.40
CA GLY A 77 -7.29 9.78 9.94
C GLY A 77 -5.88 9.68 9.37
N LYS A 78 -4.86 9.54 10.22
CA LYS A 78 -3.48 9.25 9.82
C LYS A 78 -3.07 7.87 10.26
N LEU A 79 -2.17 7.24 9.52
CA LEU A 79 -1.61 5.94 9.90
C LEU A 79 -0.86 6.08 11.23
N ASP A 80 -1.18 5.23 12.20
CA ASP A 80 -0.48 5.10 13.47
C ASP A 80 0.82 4.31 13.24
N TRP A 81 1.86 5.02 12.83
CA TRP A 81 3.16 4.47 12.42
C TRP A 81 4.32 5.18 13.12
N ASP A 82 5.21 4.39 13.75
CA ASP A 82 6.43 4.90 14.36
C ASP A 82 7.59 4.87 13.36
N GLU A 83 7.90 6.02 12.77
CA GLU A 83 9.04 6.19 11.85
C GLU A 83 10.41 5.92 12.49
N LYS A 84 10.53 6.01 13.81
CA LYS A 84 11.80 5.81 14.52
C LYS A 84 12.07 4.35 14.83
N SER A 85 11.05 3.49 14.75
CA SER A 85 11.18 2.04 14.92
C SER A 85 12.14 1.42 13.87
N SER A 86 12.58 0.18 14.10
CA SER A 86 13.38 -0.56 13.11
C SER A 86 12.66 -0.71 11.77
N ALA A 87 11.37 -1.04 11.81
CA ALA A 87 10.51 -1.12 10.62
C ALA A 87 10.33 0.26 9.96
N GLY A 88 10.15 1.32 10.77
CA GLY A 88 10.08 2.70 10.27
C GLY A 88 11.33 3.12 9.51
N ARG A 89 12.51 2.79 10.03
CA ARG A 89 13.78 3.02 9.33
C ARG A 89 13.89 2.19 8.04
N TYR A 90 13.53 0.92 8.09
CA TYR A 90 13.52 0.04 6.92
C TYR A 90 12.66 0.59 5.79
N VAL A 91 11.41 0.98 6.09
CA VAL A 91 10.50 1.59 5.11
C VAL A 91 11.10 2.88 4.55
N ARG A 92 11.65 3.75 5.39
CA ARG A 92 12.23 5.03 4.95
C ARG A 92 13.42 4.85 4.00
N GLU A 93 14.25 3.84 4.24
CA GLU A 93 15.49 3.59 3.50
C GLU A 93 15.22 2.83 2.18
N ASN A 94 14.29 1.89 2.18
CA ASN A 94 14.02 1.00 1.04
C ASN A 94 12.86 1.48 0.16
N CYS A 95 11.91 2.25 0.70
CA CYS A 95 10.76 2.72 -0.05
C CYS A 95 10.95 4.19 -0.47
N LYS A 96 10.95 4.42 -1.79
CA LYS A 96 11.05 5.75 -2.41
C LYS A 96 9.77 6.07 -3.19
N PRO A 97 9.36 7.35 -3.26
CA PRO A 97 8.18 7.74 -4.03
C PRO A 97 8.26 7.30 -5.50
N LEU A 98 7.16 6.75 -6.02
CA LEU A 98 7.05 6.30 -7.42
C LEU A 98 7.23 7.43 -8.44
N THR A 99 7.01 8.69 -8.03
CA THR A 99 7.27 9.89 -8.84
C THR A 99 8.71 9.99 -9.34
N VAL A 100 9.65 9.30 -8.71
CA VAL A 100 11.06 9.31 -9.13
C VAL A 100 11.34 8.26 -10.20
N ASN A 101 10.47 7.25 -10.41
CA ASN A 101 10.80 6.09 -11.27
C ASN A 101 9.74 5.63 -12.29
N LEU A 102 8.42 5.86 -12.12
CA LEU A 102 7.42 5.45 -13.13
C LEU A 102 6.16 6.33 -13.09
N LEU A 103 6.09 7.31 -14.00
CA LEU A 103 4.91 8.17 -14.23
C LEU A 103 3.65 7.41 -14.71
N CYS A 104 3.75 6.13 -15.08
CA CYS A 104 2.64 5.36 -15.65
C CYS A 104 1.63 4.87 -14.59
N PHE A 105 2.06 4.63 -13.34
CA PHE A 105 1.22 4.00 -12.32
C PHE A 105 0.30 4.95 -11.54
N GLN A 106 0.70 6.20 -11.34
CA GLN A 106 -0.08 7.15 -10.53
C GLN A 106 -1.43 7.54 -11.15
N ARG A 107 -1.54 7.52 -12.48
CA ARG A 107 -2.72 8.02 -13.18
C ARG A 107 -3.89 7.02 -13.24
N TYR A 108 -3.63 5.73 -12.99
CA TYR A 108 -4.64 4.67 -13.11
C TYR A 108 -5.20 4.16 -11.78
N MET A 109 -4.50 4.34 -10.64
CA MET A 109 -4.95 3.77 -9.34
C MET A 109 -5.62 4.78 -8.38
N ILE A 110 -5.62 6.08 -8.71
CA ILE A 110 -6.20 7.15 -7.86
C ILE A 110 -7.41 7.83 -8.55
N ALA A 111 -7.65 7.54 -9.82
CA ALA A 111 -8.78 8.09 -10.55
C ALA A 111 -9.96 7.11 -10.49
N ASP A 112 -10.80 7.26 -9.47
CA ASP A 112 -12.23 6.99 -9.58
C ASP A 112 -12.98 7.97 -8.64
N ASP A 113 -13.74 8.87 -9.27
CA ASP A 113 -14.78 9.72 -8.69
C ASP A 113 -15.91 8.88 -8.06
#